data_AF-A0A961S5B9-F1
#
_entry.id   AF-A0A961S5B9-F1
#
_cell.length_a   1.000
_cell.length_b   1.000
_cell.length_c   1.000
_cell.angle_alpha   90.00
_cell.angle_beta   90.00
_cell.angle_gamma   90.00
#
_symmetry.space_group_name_H-M   'P 1'
#
loop_
_entity.id
_entity.type
_entity.pdbx_description
1 polymer ?
#
loop_
_entity_poly.entity_id
_entity_poly.type
_entity_poly.pdbx_seq_one_letter_code
_entity_poly.pdbx_strand_id
1 'polypeptide(L)'
;DDARLVVLNALDAAERGAEVLTRTAATSARREDGAWTVETKNALTGETRTFRARCLVNCAGPWVMDVIGRVAGSNSPRNVRLVKGSHIIVPKFWNGNNAYLVQNHDKRVIFINPYEGDKALIGTTDIAYEGRAEDVAADEAEIDYLIAAVNRYFKEKLRRGDVIHSFSG
;
A
#
# COMPACT_ATOMS: atom_id res chain seq x y z
N ASP A 1 -2.22 -5.56 11.92
CA ASP A 1 -1.03 -4.73 11.66
C ASP A 1 -0.29 -5.34 10.50
N ASP A 2 -0.54 -4.80 9.32
CA ASP A 2 0.01 -5.23 8.04
C ASP A 2 1.50 -4.87 7.91
N ALA A 3 1.88 -3.66 8.29
CA ALA A 3 3.27 -3.20 8.28
C ALA A 3 4.16 -4.07 9.19
N ARG A 4 3.71 -4.39 10.40
CA ARG A 4 4.46 -5.30 11.29
C ARG A 4 4.56 -6.71 10.71
N LEU A 5 3.56 -7.20 10.00
CA LEU A 5 3.67 -8.50 9.33
C LEU A 5 4.81 -8.49 8.29
N VAL A 6 4.94 -7.42 7.51
CA VAL A 6 6.07 -7.26 6.56
C VAL A 6 7.41 -7.22 7.30
N VAL A 7 7.51 -6.45 8.38
CA VAL A 7 8.74 -6.36 9.19
C VAL A 7 9.12 -7.73 9.75
N LEU A 8 8.16 -8.49 10.29
CA LEU A 8 8.42 -9.82 10.84
C LEU A 8 8.93 -10.80 9.77
N ASN A 9 8.41 -10.75 8.55
CA ASN A 9 8.93 -11.55 7.44
C ASN A 9 10.36 -11.16 7.05
N ALA A 10 10.66 -9.85 7.02
CA ALA A 10 12.02 -9.38 6.73
C ALA A 10 13.03 -9.79 7.82
N LEU A 11 12.61 -9.76 9.09
CA LEU A 11 13.43 -10.21 10.22
C LEU A 11 13.69 -11.72 10.16
N ASP A 12 12.66 -12.55 9.96
CA ASP A 12 12.84 -14.01 9.82
C ASP A 12 13.76 -14.35 8.63
N ALA A 13 13.62 -13.65 7.50
CA ALA A 13 14.53 -13.81 6.37
C ALA A 13 15.99 -13.48 6.74
N ALA A 14 16.22 -12.37 7.46
CA ALA A 14 17.54 -11.97 7.91
C ALA A 14 18.15 -12.97 8.93
N GLU A 15 17.35 -13.48 9.86
CA GLU A 15 17.75 -14.53 10.80
C GLU A 15 18.17 -15.84 10.10
N ARG A 16 17.59 -16.10 8.93
CA ARG A 16 17.96 -17.22 8.05
C ARG A 16 19.12 -16.91 7.09
N GLY A 17 19.75 -15.74 7.22
CA GLY A 17 20.93 -15.34 6.47
C GLY A 17 20.66 -14.53 5.20
N ALA A 18 19.44 -14.02 4.99
CA ALA A 18 19.17 -13.08 3.89
C ALA A 18 19.75 -11.69 4.20
N GLU A 19 20.28 -11.01 3.17
CA GLU A 19 20.63 -9.60 3.26
C GLU A 19 19.39 -8.75 2.91
N VAL A 20 18.95 -7.91 3.84
CA VAL A 20 17.78 -7.03 3.66
C VAL A 20 18.24 -5.57 3.57
N LEU A 21 18.14 -5.01 2.37
CA LEU A 21 18.57 -3.64 2.08
C LEU A 21 17.36 -2.71 1.93
N THR A 22 17.08 -1.93 2.98
CA THR A 22 16.09 -0.84 2.88
C THR A 22 16.73 0.41 2.27
N ARG A 23 15.90 1.36 1.80
CA ARG A 23 16.36 2.62 1.16
C ARG A 23 17.36 2.38 0.02
N THR A 24 17.27 1.23 -0.63
CA THR A 24 18.22 0.78 -1.65
C THR A 24 17.41 0.38 -2.88
N ALA A 25 17.38 1.24 -3.89
CA ALA A 25 16.62 1.00 -5.10
C ALA A 25 17.44 0.17 -6.08
N ALA A 26 16.82 -0.83 -6.72
CA ALA A 26 17.41 -1.48 -7.89
C ALA A 26 17.33 -0.52 -9.10
N THR A 27 18.48 -0.12 -9.63
CA THR A 27 18.60 0.86 -10.72
C THR A 27 18.76 0.19 -12.09
N SER A 28 19.33 -1.01 -12.13
CA SER A 28 19.50 -1.81 -13.35
C SER A 28 19.47 -3.30 -13.03
N ALA A 29 18.90 -4.10 -13.94
CA ALA A 29 18.99 -5.56 -13.90
C ALA A 29 19.18 -6.10 -15.31
N ARG A 30 20.25 -6.87 -15.54
CA ARG A 30 20.57 -7.43 -16.85
C ARG A 30 21.03 -8.87 -16.74
N ARG A 31 20.85 -9.65 -17.80
CA ARG A 31 21.28 -11.05 -17.83
C ARG A 31 22.62 -11.16 -18.55
N GLU A 32 23.64 -11.65 -17.86
CA GLU A 32 25.03 -11.76 -18.33
C GLU A 32 25.62 -13.11 -17.91
N ASP A 33 26.23 -13.83 -18.84
CA ASP A 33 26.86 -15.15 -18.63
C ASP A 33 26.01 -16.12 -17.79
N GLY A 34 24.73 -16.24 -18.15
CA GLY A 34 23.78 -17.15 -17.52
C GLY A 34 23.22 -16.72 -16.17
N ALA A 35 23.61 -15.56 -15.62
CA ALA A 35 23.11 -15.03 -14.36
C ALA A 35 22.56 -13.60 -14.52
N TRP A 36 21.90 -13.09 -13.48
CA TRP A 36 21.52 -11.68 -13.37
C TRP A 36 22.65 -10.88 -12.75
N THR A 37 22.92 -9.71 -13.31
CA THR A 37 23.71 -8.63 -12.72
C THR A 37 22.74 -7.50 -12.37
N VAL A 38 22.64 -7.17 -11.08
CA VAL A 38 21.73 -6.15 -10.55
C VAL A 38 22.53 -5.03 -9.92
N GLU A 39 22.28 -3.81 -10.36
CA GLU A 39 22.82 -2.60 -9.73
C GLU A 39 21.79 -2.02 -8.75
N THR A 40 22.26 -1.61 -7.58
CA THR A 40 21.44 -0.95 -6.58
C THR A 40 22.08 0.35 -6.11
N LYS A 41 21.27 1.34 -5.76
CA LYS A 41 21.72 2.61 -5.20
C LYS A 41 21.07 2.89 -3.85
N ASN A 42 21.90 3.14 -2.84
CA ASN A 42 21.43 3.59 -1.52
C ASN A 42 21.01 5.07 -1.60
N ALA A 43 19.77 5.36 -1.21
CA ALA A 43 19.20 6.70 -1.32
C ALA A 43 19.75 7.69 -0.27
N LEU A 44 20.33 7.19 0.84
CA LEU A 44 20.92 8.05 1.87
C LEU A 44 22.39 8.38 1.60
N THR A 45 23.18 7.37 1.21
CA THR A 45 24.63 7.53 1.03
C THR A 45 25.03 7.78 -0.41
N GLY A 46 24.15 7.47 -1.37
CA GLY A 46 24.46 7.48 -2.80
C GLY A 46 25.32 6.30 -3.26
N GLU A 47 25.70 5.38 -2.36
CA GLU A 47 26.51 4.21 -2.65
C GLU A 47 25.82 3.34 -3.71
N THR A 48 26.58 2.96 -4.75
CA THR A 48 26.17 1.99 -5.75
C THR A 48 26.84 0.65 -5.47
N ARG A 49 26.05 -0.43 -5.48
CA ARG A 49 26.52 -1.82 -5.36
C ARG A 49 26.04 -2.64 -6.53
N THR A 50 26.81 -3.68 -6.87
CA THR A 50 26.45 -4.65 -7.90
C THR A 50 26.37 -6.06 -7.31
N PHE A 51 25.26 -6.74 -7.56
CA PHE A 51 25.00 -8.10 -7.11
C PHE A 51 24.87 -9.04 -8.30
N ARG A 52 25.32 -10.28 -8.13
CA ARG A 52 25.13 -11.36 -9.12
C ARG A 52 24.18 -12.41 -8.55
N ALA A 53 23.12 -12.77 -9.28
CA ALA A 53 22.09 -13.69 -8.80
C ALA A 53 21.68 -14.71 -9.87
N ARG A 54 21.36 -15.94 -9.47
CA ARG A 54 20.83 -16.97 -10.40
C ARG A 54 19.39 -16.71 -10.81
N CYS A 55 18.63 -16.04 -9.95
CA CYS A 55 17.22 -15.73 -10.12
C CYS A 55 16.96 -14.30 -9.65
N LEU A 56 16.03 -13.62 -10.31
CA LEU A 56 15.53 -12.30 -9.93
C LEU A 56 14.00 -12.39 -9.87
N VAL A 57 13.42 -11.93 -8.76
CA VAL A 57 11.98 -11.86 -8.58
C VAL A 57 11.58 -10.39 -8.50
N ASN A 58 10.66 -9.97 -9.37
CA ASN A 58 10.09 -8.62 -9.32
C ASN A 58 8.82 -8.62 -8.47
N CYS A 59 8.95 -8.15 -7.22
CA CYS A 59 7.85 -7.98 -6.26
C CYS A 59 7.54 -6.50 -5.99
N ALA A 60 7.75 -5.62 -6.98
CA ALA A 60 7.69 -4.17 -6.77
C ALA A 60 6.26 -3.57 -6.74
N GLY A 61 5.22 -4.37 -6.47
CA GLY A 61 3.85 -3.87 -6.31
C GLY A 61 3.39 -2.95 -7.47
N PRO A 62 2.89 -1.73 -7.18
CA PRO A 62 2.50 -0.74 -8.19
C PRO A 62 3.60 -0.42 -9.22
N TRP A 63 4.87 -0.53 -8.84
CA TRP A 63 6.03 -0.24 -9.69
C TRP A 63 6.50 -1.42 -10.54
N VAL A 64 5.77 -2.55 -10.58
CA VAL A 64 6.19 -3.76 -11.32
C VAL A 64 6.49 -3.46 -12.78
N MET A 65 5.71 -2.60 -13.43
CA MET A 65 5.89 -2.20 -14.83
C MET A 65 7.10 -1.29 -15.02
N ASP A 66 7.37 -0.40 -14.07
CA ASP A 66 8.57 0.45 -14.08
C ASP A 66 9.83 -0.40 -13.96
N VAL A 67 9.83 -1.43 -13.11
CA VAL A 67 10.96 -2.37 -12.99
C VAL A 67 11.15 -3.16 -14.28
N ILE A 68 10.08 -3.65 -14.91
CA ILE A 68 10.17 -4.38 -16.19
C ILE A 68 10.75 -3.49 -17.29
N GLY A 69 10.22 -2.27 -17.45
CA GLY A 69 10.59 -1.37 -18.53
C GLY A 69 11.93 -0.66 -18.32
N ARG A 70 12.12 -0.02 -17.16
CA ARG A 70 13.26 0.86 -16.91
C ARG A 70 14.47 0.14 -16.32
N VAL A 71 14.23 -0.86 -15.47
CA VAL A 71 15.32 -1.56 -14.76
C VAL A 71 15.79 -2.77 -15.56
N ALA A 72 14.87 -3.60 -16.05
CA ALA A 72 15.18 -4.83 -16.79
C ALA A 72 15.28 -4.65 -18.31
N GLY A 73 14.84 -3.50 -18.85
CA GLY A 73 14.85 -3.24 -20.30
C GLY A 73 14.02 -4.23 -21.12
N SER A 74 12.99 -4.82 -20.51
CA SER A 74 12.15 -5.85 -21.13
C SER A 74 10.79 -5.30 -21.52
N ASN A 75 10.24 -5.78 -22.63
CA ASN A 75 8.89 -5.42 -23.05
C ASN A 75 7.88 -6.45 -22.51
N SER A 76 6.91 -6.00 -21.71
CA SER A 76 5.77 -6.81 -21.29
C SER A 76 4.50 -6.29 -21.97
N PRO A 77 3.68 -7.16 -22.57
CA PRO A 77 2.36 -6.78 -23.10
C PRO A 77 1.30 -6.62 -22.01
N ARG A 78 1.62 -6.98 -20.75
CA ARG A 78 0.69 -6.88 -19.62
C ARG A 78 0.84 -5.53 -18.96
N ASN A 79 -0.27 -4.93 -18.56
CA ASN A 79 -0.32 -3.69 -17.79
C ASN A 79 -0.98 -3.93 -16.44
N VAL A 80 -0.61 -3.09 -15.47
CA VAL A 80 -1.28 -3.01 -14.17
C VAL A 80 -2.21 -1.82 -14.18
N ARG A 81 -3.46 -2.03 -13.77
CA ARG A 81 -4.39 -0.93 -13.49
C ARG A 81 -4.24 -0.57 -12.01
N LEU A 82 -3.80 0.65 -11.75
CA LEU A 82 -3.77 1.18 -10.39
C LEU A 82 -5.19 1.58 -9.98
N VAL A 83 -5.57 1.15 -8.78
CA VAL A 83 -6.85 1.44 -8.17
C VAL A 83 -6.55 1.92 -6.76
N LYS A 84 -6.77 3.21 -6.53
CA LYS A 84 -6.62 3.87 -5.24
C LYS A 84 -7.75 3.42 -4.30
N GLY A 85 -7.37 3.08 -3.07
CA GLY A 85 -8.28 2.82 -1.96
C GLY A 85 -7.87 3.60 -0.70
N SER A 86 -8.81 4.38 -0.18
CA SER A 86 -8.59 5.27 0.96
C SER A 86 -9.38 4.84 2.20
N HIS A 87 -8.81 5.15 3.36
CA HIS A 87 -9.42 4.94 4.66
C HIS A 87 -9.38 6.22 5.50
N ILE A 88 -10.35 6.37 6.40
CA ILE A 88 -10.36 7.41 7.43
C ILE A 88 -10.31 6.79 8.82
N ILE A 89 -9.70 7.51 9.75
CA ILE A 89 -9.61 7.17 11.17
C ILE A 89 -10.36 8.25 11.98
N VAL A 90 -11.29 7.80 12.82
CA VAL A 90 -12.14 8.66 13.67
C VAL A 90 -12.18 8.11 15.10
N PRO A 91 -12.62 8.87 16.11
CA PRO A 91 -12.95 8.31 17.42
C PRO A 91 -14.02 7.22 17.30
N LYS A 92 -13.89 6.14 18.06
CA LYS A 92 -14.86 5.05 18.06
C LYS A 92 -16.15 5.49 18.74
N PHE A 93 -17.26 5.35 18.01
CA PHE A 93 -18.59 5.84 18.38
C PHE A 93 -19.57 4.70 18.74
N TRP A 94 -19.06 3.53 19.14
CA TRP A 94 -19.88 2.41 19.62
C TRP A 94 -19.18 1.59 20.71
N ASN A 95 -19.97 0.85 21.47
CA ASN A 95 -19.48 -0.06 22.52
C ASN A 95 -19.20 -1.47 21.98
N GLY A 96 -18.19 -2.14 22.54
CA GLY A 96 -17.82 -3.52 22.19
C GLY A 96 -16.76 -3.63 21.09
N ASN A 97 -16.37 -4.87 20.76
CA ASN A 97 -15.22 -5.17 19.91
C ASN A 97 -15.60 -5.59 18.48
N ASN A 98 -16.90 -5.53 18.15
CA ASN A 98 -17.37 -5.97 16.85
C ASN A 98 -17.00 -4.95 15.76
N ALA A 99 -16.61 -5.47 14.61
CA ALA A 99 -16.57 -4.73 13.35
C ALA A 99 -17.95 -4.75 12.69
N TYR A 100 -18.20 -3.76 11.84
CA TYR A 100 -19.38 -3.70 10.98
C TYR A 100 -18.98 -3.76 9.51
N LEU A 101 -19.84 -4.40 8.73
CA LEU A 101 -19.86 -4.33 7.28
C LEU A 101 -21.20 -3.70 6.88
N VAL A 102 -21.16 -2.62 6.11
CA VAL A 102 -22.36 -1.96 5.59
C VAL A 102 -22.37 -2.02 4.07
N GLN A 103 -23.55 -2.22 3.49
CA GLN A 103 -23.74 -2.16 2.04
C GLN A 103 -23.94 -0.71 1.63
N ASN A 104 -23.16 -0.22 0.66
CA ASN A 104 -23.30 1.13 0.16
C ASN A 104 -24.24 1.19 -1.06
N HIS A 105 -24.66 2.39 -1.44
CA HIS A 105 -25.63 2.64 -2.52
C HIS A 105 -25.14 2.18 -3.91
N ASP A 106 -23.83 2.11 -4.10
CA ASP A 106 -23.14 1.69 -5.32
C ASP A 106 -22.83 0.18 -5.35
N LYS A 107 -23.45 -0.61 -4.45
CA LYS A 107 -23.26 -2.06 -4.27
C LYS A 107 -21.90 -2.46 -3.71
N ARG A 108 -21.05 -1.50 -3.32
CA ARG A 108 -19.80 -1.79 -2.60
C ARG A 108 -20.09 -2.02 -1.11
N VAL A 109 -19.14 -2.60 -0.41
CA VAL A 109 -19.21 -2.76 1.05
C VAL A 109 -18.17 -1.88 1.72
N ILE A 110 -18.53 -1.31 2.86
CA ILE A 110 -17.64 -0.49 3.69
C ILE A 110 -17.48 -1.20 5.04
N PHE A 111 -16.23 -1.37 5.45
CA PHE A 111 -15.86 -1.88 6.75
C PHE A 111 -15.69 -0.72 7.73
N ILE A 112 -16.15 -0.95 8.96
CA ILE A 112 -16.03 -0.03 10.09
C ILE A 112 -15.48 -0.86 11.25
N ASN A 113 -14.18 -0.78 11.45
CA ASN A 113 -13.43 -1.68 12.33
C ASN A 113 -12.98 -0.92 13.59
N PRO A 114 -13.04 -1.54 14.79
CA PRO A 114 -12.30 -1.03 15.94
C PRO A 114 -10.81 -0.95 15.59
N TYR A 115 -10.17 0.15 15.95
CA TYR A 115 -8.78 0.44 15.61
C TYR A 115 -8.07 1.09 16.78
N GLU A 116 -6.86 0.62 17.11
CA GLU A 116 -5.99 1.18 18.16
C GLU A 116 -6.71 1.58 19.47
N GLY A 117 -7.58 0.68 19.96
CA GLY A 117 -8.35 0.87 21.19
C GLY A 117 -9.61 1.70 20.98
N ASP A 118 -9.46 3.02 20.99
CA ASP A 118 -10.55 4.00 21.05
C ASP A 118 -10.90 4.63 19.69
N LYS A 119 -10.40 4.08 18.58
CA LYS A 119 -10.62 4.61 17.23
C LYS A 119 -11.41 3.63 16.37
N ALA A 120 -11.89 4.14 15.25
CA ALA A 120 -12.50 3.37 14.19
C ALA A 120 -11.76 3.61 12.88
N LEU A 121 -11.44 2.52 12.17
CA LEU A 121 -10.92 2.54 10.82
C LEU A 121 -12.06 2.25 9.85
N ILE A 122 -12.31 3.19 8.94
CA ILE A 122 -13.43 3.13 7.99
C ILE A 122 -12.88 3.13 6.57
N GLY A 123 -13.32 2.20 5.74
CA GLY A 123 -12.91 2.12 4.34
C GLY A 123 -13.51 0.93 3.59
N THR A 124 -13.23 0.77 2.30
CA THR A 124 -12.33 1.60 1.48
C THR A 124 -13.07 2.21 0.29
N THR A 125 -12.42 3.10 -0.44
CA THR A 125 -12.79 3.56 -1.79
C THR A 125 -12.20 2.67 -2.89
N ASP A 126 -12.62 2.86 -4.14
CA ASP A 126 -12.19 2.09 -5.31
C ASP A 126 -12.21 3.04 -6.52
N ILE A 127 -11.08 3.69 -6.78
CA ILE A 127 -10.95 4.77 -7.76
C ILE A 127 -9.77 4.48 -8.67
N ALA A 128 -9.99 4.50 -9.99
CA ALA A 128 -8.87 4.36 -10.93
C ALA A 128 -7.86 5.49 -10.71
N TYR A 129 -6.57 5.15 -10.64
CA TYR A 129 -5.51 6.10 -10.34
C TYR A 129 -4.51 6.20 -11.47
N GLU A 130 -4.21 7.45 -11.84
CA GLU A 130 -3.13 7.80 -12.77
C GLU A 130 -2.16 8.69 -12.04
N GLY A 131 -0.87 8.38 -12.12
CA GLY A 131 0.18 9.12 -11.43
C GLY A 131 1.17 8.22 -10.72
N ARG A 132 1.96 8.82 -9.84
CA ARG A 132 2.99 8.15 -9.05
C ARG A 132 2.35 7.51 -7.82
N ALA A 133 2.55 6.21 -7.61
CA ALA A 133 1.93 5.50 -6.50
C ALA A 133 2.36 6.07 -5.13
N GLU A 134 3.55 6.66 -5.04
CA GLU A 134 4.05 7.35 -3.85
C GLU A 134 3.33 8.66 -3.50
N ASP A 135 2.62 9.27 -4.45
CA ASP A 135 1.91 10.54 -4.26
C ASP A 135 0.42 10.32 -3.96
N VAL A 136 0.01 9.05 -3.79
CA VAL A 136 -1.40 8.69 -3.56
C VAL A 136 -1.88 9.24 -2.21
N ALA A 137 -3.04 9.89 -2.23
CA ALA A 137 -3.66 10.48 -1.05
C ALA A 137 -5.18 10.39 -1.13
N ALA A 138 -5.81 10.29 0.05
CA ALA A 138 -7.24 10.40 0.18
C ALA A 138 -7.68 11.82 -0.18
N ASP A 139 -8.64 11.96 -1.09
CA ASP A 139 -9.24 13.24 -1.43
C ASP A 139 -10.52 13.49 -0.62
N GLU A 140 -11.00 14.73 -0.63
CA GLU A 140 -12.19 15.13 0.15
C GLU A 140 -13.46 14.41 -0.31
N ALA A 141 -13.56 14.05 -1.61
CA ALA A 141 -14.72 13.31 -2.11
C ALA A 141 -14.75 11.86 -1.57
N GLU A 142 -13.59 11.23 -1.43
CA GLU A 142 -13.46 9.93 -0.77
C GLU A 142 -13.82 9.99 0.72
N ILE A 143 -13.38 11.03 1.42
CA ILE A 143 -13.70 11.24 2.84
C ILE A 143 -15.21 11.43 3.02
N ASP A 144 -15.84 12.27 2.20
CA ASP A 144 -17.28 12.51 2.21
C ASP A 144 -18.07 11.23 1.88
N TYR A 145 -17.58 10.44 0.92
CA TYR A 145 -18.17 9.15 0.55
C TYR A 145 -18.18 8.17 1.75
N LEU A 146 -17.07 8.08 2.49
CA LEU A 146 -16.96 7.20 3.66
C LEU A 146 -17.83 7.69 4.83
N ILE A 147 -17.84 9.00 5.09
CA ILE A 147 -18.72 9.60 6.11
C ILE A 147 -20.18 9.36 5.78
N ALA A 148 -20.58 9.55 4.52
CA ALA A 148 -21.95 9.32 4.07
C ALA A 148 -22.38 7.85 4.25
N ALA A 149 -21.48 6.90 3.96
CA ALA A 149 -21.74 5.48 4.18
C ALA A 149 -22.01 5.15 5.66
N VAL A 150 -21.19 5.68 6.58
CA VAL A 150 -21.41 5.49 8.03
C VAL A 150 -22.73 6.15 8.47
N ASN A 151 -22.94 7.40 8.06
CA ASN A 151 -24.09 8.21 8.46
C ASN A 151 -25.43 7.66 7.96
N ARG A 152 -25.43 6.76 6.98
CA ARG A 152 -26.65 6.05 6.55
C ARG A 152 -27.13 5.02 7.58
N TYR A 153 -26.23 4.40 8.32
CA TYR A 153 -26.53 3.25 9.19
C TYR A 153 -26.48 3.56 10.68
N PHE A 154 -25.64 4.51 11.11
CA PHE A 154 -25.42 4.79 12.53
C PHE A 154 -26.25 5.96 13.04
N LYS A 155 -26.65 5.89 14.32
CA LYS A 155 -27.39 6.95 15.01
C LYS A 155 -26.50 8.16 15.26
N GLU A 156 -25.30 7.92 15.77
CA GLU A 156 -24.25 8.92 15.90
C GLU A 156 -23.73 9.28 14.52
N LYS A 157 -23.70 10.59 14.21
CA LYS A 157 -23.34 11.09 12.90
C LYS A 157 -21.92 11.61 12.92
N LEU A 158 -21.08 11.07 12.05
CA LEU A 158 -19.75 11.57 11.79
C LEU A 158 -19.80 12.85 10.96
N ARG A 159 -18.88 13.75 11.25
CA ARG A 159 -18.61 15.02 10.57
C ARG A 159 -17.19 14.99 10.05
N ARG A 160 -16.89 15.85 9.07
CA ARG A 160 -15.53 15.99 8.54
C ARG A 160 -14.49 16.30 9.63
N GLY A 161 -14.87 17.05 10.66
CA GLY A 161 -14.02 17.39 11.80
C GLY A 161 -13.71 16.23 12.76
N ASP A 162 -14.42 15.10 12.64
CA ASP A 162 -14.15 13.91 13.46
C ASP A 162 -13.03 13.04 12.86
N VAL A 163 -12.62 13.32 11.62
CA VAL A 163 -11.52 12.61 10.94
C VAL A 163 -10.18 13.08 11.51
N ILE A 164 -9.56 12.20 12.29
CA ILE A 164 -8.25 12.41 12.92
C ILE A 164 -7.14 12.24 11.87
N HIS A 165 -7.28 11.23 11.01
CA HIS A 165 -6.29 10.89 9.99
C HIS A 165 -6.95 10.18 8.82
N SER A 166 -6.26 10.15 7.68
CA SER A 166 -6.64 9.43 6.48
C SER A 166 -5.39 8.94 5.77
N PHE A 167 -5.47 7.75 5.17
CA PHE A 167 -4.39 7.21 4.35
C PHE A 167 -4.96 6.56 3.08
N SER A 168 -4.09 6.37 2.09
CA SER A 168 -4.45 5.83 0.78
C SER A 168 -3.33 4.95 0.25
N GLY A 169 -3.68 4.03 -0.65
CA GLY A 169 -2.77 3.08 -1.29
C GLY A 169 -3.33 2.54 -2.59
#